data_AF-A0A7J2IV40-F1
#
_entry.id   AF-A0A7J2IV40-F1
#
_cell.length_a   1.000
_cell.length_b   1.000
_cell.length_c   1.000
_cell.angle_alpha   90.00
_cell.angle_beta   90.00
_cell.angle_gamma   90.00
#
_symmetry.space_group_name_H-M   'P 1'
#
loop_
_entity.id
_entity.type
_entity.pdbx_description
1 polymer ?
#
loop_
_entity_poly.entity_id
_entity_poly.type
_entity_poly.pdbx_seq_one_letter_code
_entity_poly.pdbx_strand_id
1 'polypeptide(L)'
;MLRAPSQEGALGLGKKAIVLDASAFIAGLDPLSLDCDAFTVPGVRFELSPSSMGALRLRMAEESGRLVVRQPGEEALEKARRASALMGDAIALSEIDIELIALAIELKEEGYEPVIATDDYAIQNVAAEVGIDFTPLSTLGIREELKWVVYCPACFRRYPADIKERECPICGTPLKRKPIKKGARELGGR
;
A
#
# COMPACT_ATOMS: atom_id res chain seq x y z
N MET A 1 -33.75 5.88 -49.31
CA MET A 1 -33.92 6.05 -47.85
C MET A 1 -34.30 4.67 -47.33
N LEU A 2 -33.41 3.91 -46.70
CA LEU A 2 -33.05 4.05 -45.29
C LEU A 2 -31.60 3.58 -45.09
N ARG A 3 -30.76 4.48 -44.58
CA ARG A 3 -29.39 4.19 -44.12
C ARG A 3 -29.49 3.32 -42.86
N ALA A 4 -28.69 2.26 -42.83
CA ALA A 4 -28.43 1.49 -41.62
C ALA A 4 -27.88 2.42 -40.51
N PRO A 5 -28.23 2.20 -39.24
CA PRO A 5 -27.71 2.99 -38.14
C PRO A 5 -26.21 2.74 -37.97
N SER A 6 -25.53 3.85 -37.70
CA SER A 6 -24.12 4.04 -37.44
C SER A 6 -23.56 3.03 -36.44
N GLN A 7 -22.36 2.54 -36.73
CA GLN A 7 -21.47 1.98 -35.73
C GLN A 7 -21.00 3.12 -34.84
N GLU A 8 -21.38 3.11 -33.57
CA GLU A 8 -20.90 4.05 -32.55
C GLU A 8 -20.24 3.28 -31.40
N GLY A 9 -18.92 3.38 -31.35
CA GLY A 9 -18.14 3.47 -30.11
C GLY A 9 -17.90 2.19 -29.31
N ALA A 10 -16.99 1.33 -29.77
CA ALA A 10 -16.20 0.55 -28.82
C ALA A 10 -15.22 1.51 -28.14
N LEU A 11 -15.55 2.01 -26.94
CA LEU A 11 -14.56 2.61 -26.05
C LEU A 11 -13.52 1.53 -25.76
N GLY A 12 -12.28 1.74 -26.22
CA GLY A 12 -11.17 0.83 -25.93
C GLY A 12 -10.98 0.76 -24.41
N LEU A 13 -10.99 -0.45 -23.86
CA LEU A 13 -10.56 -0.67 -22.47
C LEU A 13 -9.10 -0.21 -22.37
N GLY A 14 -8.83 0.79 -21.54
CA GLY A 14 -7.46 1.17 -21.21
C GLY A 14 -6.73 -0.05 -20.61
N LYS A 15 -5.42 -0.14 -20.84
CA LYS A 15 -4.63 -1.17 -20.18
C LYS A 15 -4.54 -0.82 -18.70
N LYS A 16 -4.90 -1.74 -17.81
CA LYS A 16 -4.76 -1.51 -16.37
C LYS A 16 -3.28 -1.50 -16.02
N ALA A 17 -2.85 -0.49 -15.27
CA ALA A 17 -1.51 -0.42 -14.72
C ALA A 17 -1.57 -0.24 -13.20
N ILE A 18 -0.58 -0.78 -12.49
CA ILE A 18 -0.39 -0.52 -11.07
C ILE A 18 1.02 0.03 -10.84
N VAL A 19 1.12 1.13 -10.10
CA VAL A 19 2.39 1.74 -9.69
C VAL A 19 2.65 1.35 -8.24
N LEU A 20 3.77 0.66 -8.01
CA LEU A 20 4.13 0.08 -6.73
C LEU A 20 5.12 0.97 -5.97
N ASP A 21 4.69 1.43 -4.80
CA ASP A 21 5.52 2.07 -3.78
C ASP A 21 6.35 1.00 -3.00
N ALA A 22 7.42 1.41 -2.33
CA ALA A 22 8.18 0.59 -1.38
C ALA A 22 7.27 -0.13 -0.37
N SER A 23 6.25 0.58 0.11
CA SER A 23 5.25 0.04 1.04
C SER A 23 4.53 -1.20 0.46
N ALA A 24 4.29 -1.26 -0.85
CA ALA A 24 3.64 -2.39 -1.51
C ALA A 24 4.50 -3.67 -1.45
N PHE A 25 5.81 -3.53 -1.64
CA PHE A 25 6.76 -4.65 -1.53
C PHE A 25 6.92 -5.13 -0.09
N ILE A 26 6.89 -4.21 0.88
CA ILE A 26 6.95 -4.52 2.30
C ILE A 26 5.68 -5.28 2.73
N ALA A 27 4.50 -4.79 2.34
CA ALA A 27 3.21 -5.41 2.60
C ALA A 27 3.07 -6.80 1.96
N GLY A 28 3.91 -7.11 0.96
CA GLY A 28 3.91 -8.40 0.28
C GLY A 28 2.84 -8.52 -0.78
N LEU A 29 2.45 -7.40 -1.40
CA LEU A 29 1.71 -7.44 -2.65
C LEU A 29 2.55 -8.22 -3.65
N ASP A 30 1.96 -9.26 -4.23
CA ASP A 30 2.60 -10.11 -5.22
C ASP A 30 2.20 -9.64 -6.63
N PRO A 31 3.11 -8.99 -7.38
CA PRO A 31 2.81 -8.54 -8.74
C PRO A 31 2.50 -9.71 -9.69
N LEU A 32 2.93 -10.94 -9.35
CA LEU A 32 2.67 -12.14 -10.17
C LEU A 32 1.19 -12.53 -10.17
N SER A 33 0.45 -12.12 -9.15
CA SER A 33 -0.96 -12.43 -8.94
C SER A 33 -1.90 -11.36 -9.53
N LEU A 34 -1.36 -10.32 -10.16
CA LEU A 34 -2.13 -9.22 -10.72
C LEU A 34 -2.41 -9.41 -12.21
N ASP A 35 -3.64 -9.14 -12.63
CA ASP A 35 -4.08 -9.12 -14.03
C ASP A 35 -3.86 -7.73 -14.68
N CYS A 36 -2.78 -7.04 -14.29
CA CYS A 36 -2.43 -5.72 -14.79
C CYS A 36 -0.91 -5.56 -14.93
N ASP A 37 -0.48 -4.57 -15.70
CA ASP A 37 0.94 -4.26 -15.87
C ASP A 37 1.46 -3.55 -14.60
N ALA A 38 2.53 -4.07 -13.99
CA ALA A 38 3.10 -3.49 -12.78
C ALA A 38 4.35 -2.64 -13.08
N PHE A 39 4.39 -1.46 -12.48
CA PHE A 39 5.45 -0.48 -12.65
C PHE A 39 5.97 0.00 -11.29
N THR A 40 7.21 0.47 -11.27
CA THR A 40 7.78 1.23 -10.15
C THR A 40 8.91 2.12 -10.65
N VAL A 41 9.46 2.97 -9.77
CA VAL A 41 10.58 3.86 -10.09
C VAL A 41 11.89 3.31 -9.53
N PRO A 42 13.05 3.64 -10.13
CA PRO A 42 14.35 3.21 -9.64
C PRO A 42 14.61 3.60 -8.17
N GLY A 43 14.09 4.77 -7.76
CA GLY A 43 14.23 5.32 -6.41
C GLY A 43 13.78 4.39 -5.29
N VAL A 44 12.70 3.63 -5.51
CA VAL A 44 12.10 2.71 -4.51
C VAL A 44 13.09 1.67 -4.00
N ARG A 45 14.10 1.29 -4.78
CA ARG A 45 15.14 0.35 -4.34
C ARG A 45 15.94 0.87 -3.15
N PHE A 46 16.09 2.19 -3.03
CA PHE A 46 16.87 2.82 -1.96
C PHE A 46 16.08 2.97 -0.66
N GLU A 47 14.75 2.91 -0.72
CA GLU A 47 13.88 2.90 0.46
C GLU A 47 13.83 1.51 1.12
N LEU A 48 14.03 0.46 0.32
CA LEU A 48 14.04 -0.91 0.80
C LEU A 48 15.42 -1.28 1.33
N SER A 49 15.48 -1.72 2.60
CA SER A 49 16.70 -2.31 3.14
C SER A 49 17.13 -3.52 2.29
N PRO A 50 18.41 -3.63 1.86
CA PRO A 50 18.87 -4.67 0.92
C PRO A 50 18.59 -6.12 1.36
N SER A 51 18.59 -6.35 2.67
CA SER A 51 18.34 -7.65 3.31
C SER A 51 16.87 -7.88 3.66
N SER A 52 15.99 -6.94 3.36
CA SER A 52 14.55 -7.05 3.65
C SER A 52 13.85 -7.99 2.66
N MET A 53 12.74 -8.56 3.12
CA MET A 53 11.86 -9.34 2.24
C MET A 53 11.29 -8.48 1.10
N GLY A 54 11.05 -7.19 1.33
CA GLY A 54 10.60 -6.26 0.30
C GLY A 54 11.60 -6.12 -0.84
N ALA A 55 12.89 -5.92 -0.53
CA ALA A 55 13.94 -5.84 -1.55
C ALA A 55 14.09 -7.14 -2.35
N LEU A 56 13.93 -8.30 -1.70
CA LEU A 56 13.92 -9.58 -2.39
C LEU A 56 12.74 -9.69 -3.37
N ARG A 57 11.53 -9.31 -2.95
CA ARG A 57 10.33 -9.34 -3.80
C ARG A 57 10.47 -8.43 -5.01
N LEU A 58 10.97 -7.21 -4.83
CA LEU A 58 11.21 -6.29 -5.93
C LEU A 58 12.14 -6.91 -6.97
N ARG A 59 13.30 -7.44 -6.53
CA ARG A 59 14.26 -8.09 -7.45
C ARG A 59 13.64 -9.26 -8.20
N MET A 60 12.92 -10.15 -7.51
CA MET A 60 12.26 -11.29 -8.15
C MET A 60 11.20 -10.87 -9.16
N ALA A 61 10.39 -9.85 -8.84
CA ALA A 61 9.37 -9.33 -9.73
C ALA A 61 9.98 -8.71 -11.00
N GLU A 62 11.07 -7.97 -10.85
CA GLU A 62 11.83 -7.41 -11.96
C GLU A 62 12.49 -8.48 -12.83
N GLU A 63 13.20 -9.44 -12.23
CA GLU A 63 13.85 -10.55 -12.94
C GLU A 63 12.85 -11.43 -13.70
N SER A 64 11.64 -11.58 -13.15
CA SER A 64 10.55 -12.33 -13.81
C SER A 64 9.91 -11.58 -14.98
N GLY A 65 10.27 -10.31 -15.21
CA GLY A 65 9.68 -9.44 -16.24
C GLY A 65 8.25 -8.98 -15.94
N ARG A 66 7.79 -9.17 -14.70
CA ARG A 66 6.42 -8.82 -14.26
C ARG A 66 6.33 -7.45 -13.61
N LEU A 67 7.47 -6.86 -13.27
CA LEU A 67 7.60 -5.48 -12.81
C LEU A 67 8.51 -4.73 -13.76
N VAL A 68 8.02 -3.61 -14.29
CA VAL A 68 8.81 -2.69 -15.12
C VAL A 68 9.30 -1.54 -14.24
N VAL A 69 10.62 -1.44 -14.09
CA VAL A 69 11.25 -0.31 -13.39
C VAL A 69 11.53 0.79 -14.42
N ARG A 70 10.84 1.92 -14.32
CA ARG A 70 10.91 3.02 -15.30
C ARG A 70 11.06 4.37 -14.59
N GLN A 71 11.92 5.23 -15.13
CA GLN A 71 12.02 6.62 -14.68
C GLN A 71 11.00 7.47 -15.45
N PRO A 72 10.25 8.36 -14.77
CA PRO A 72 9.33 9.27 -15.44
C PRO A 72 10.07 10.37 -16.21
N GLY A 73 9.41 10.93 -17.22
CA GLY A 73 9.88 12.09 -17.96
C GLY A 73 9.75 13.40 -17.18
N GLU A 74 10.56 14.41 -17.56
CA GLU A 74 10.58 15.73 -16.92
C GLU A 74 9.22 16.45 -16.96
N GLU A 75 8.46 16.29 -18.04
CA GLU A 75 7.13 16.91 -18.15
C GLU A 75 6.17 16.37 -17.07
N ALA A 76 6.18 15.06 -16.85
CA ALA A 76 5.36 14.42 -15.83
C ALA A 76 5.82 14.78 -14.42
N LEU A 77 7.14 14.88 -14.20
CA LEU A 77 7.71 15.34 -12.93
C LEU A 77 7.28 16.78 -12.61
N GLU A 78 7.28 17.68 -13.60
CA GLU A 78 6.82 19.05 -13.41
C GLU A 78 5.32 19.12 -13.09
N LYS A 79 4.50 18.25 -13.70
CA LYS A 79 3.06 18.14 -13.37
C LYS A 79 2.86 17.64 -11.94
N ALA A 80 3.57 16.59 -11.53
CA ALA A 80 3.50 16.04 -10.17
C ALA A 80 3.93 17.07 -9.11
N ARG A 81 5.03 17.80 -9.35
CA ARG A 81 5.50 18.88 -8.45
C ARG A 81 4.49 20.02 -8.34
N ARG A 82 3.87 20.43 -9.45
CA ARG A 82 2.81 21.45 -9.46
C ARG A 82 1.60 21.01 -8.66
N ALA A 83 1.13 19.77 -8.84
CA ALA A 83 0.00 19.22 -8.09
C ALA A 83 0.31 19.13 -6.59
N SER A 84 1.49 18.65 -6.22
CA SER A 84 1.96 18.60 -4.82
C SER A 84 1.98 20.00 -4.16
N ALA A 85 2.47 21.01 -4.87
CA ALA A 85 2.50 22.39 -4.36
C ALA A 85 1.10 22.97 -4.12
N LEU A 86 0.10 22.61 -4.93
CA LEU A 86 -1.29 23.08 -4.80
C LEU A 86 -1.98 22.52 -3.55
N MET A 87 -1.65 21.29 -3.16
CA MET A 87 -2.26 20.64 -1.99
C MET A 87 -1.84 21.26 -0.65
N GLY A 88 -0.86 22.18 -0.65
CA GLY A 88 -0.37 22.81 0.58
C GLY A 88 0.43 21.86 1.47
N ASP A 89 0.60 20.60 1.06
CA ASP A 89 1.47 19.58 1.65
C ASP A 89 2.95 19.84 1.33
N ALA A 90 3.37 21.11 1.34
CA ALA A 90 4.76 21.55 1.11
C ALA A 90 5.78 21.00 2.14
N ILE A 91 5.30 20.21 3.10
CA ILE A 91 6.10 19.38 3.99
C ILE A 91 5.51 17.97 3.92
N ALA A 92 5.98 17.09 3.02
CA ALA A 92 6.14 15.65 3.31
C ALA A 92 6.53 14.76 2.12
N LEU A 93 6.28 15.12 0.85
CA LEU A 93 6.63 14.20 -0.24
C LEU A 93 8.14 14.22 -0.53
N SER A 94 8.75 13.04 -0.51
CA SER A 94 10.11 12.82 -0.97
C SER A 94 10.19 12.92 -2.50
N GLU A 95 11.41 13.06 -3.04
CA GLU A 95 11.59 13.00 -4.50
C GLU A 95 11.10 11.67 -5.10
N ILE A 96 11.20 10.57 -4.35
CA ILE A 96 10.74 9.24 -4.81
C ILE A 96 9.21 9.22 -4.93
N ASP A 97 8.50 9.86 -3.99
CA ASP A 97 7.03 9.97 -4.06
C ASP A 97 6.59 10.79 -5.27
N ILE A 98 7.32 11.88 -5.57
CA ILE A 98 7.09 12.70 -6.77
C ILE A 98 7.36 11.88 -8.03
N GLU A 99 8.42 11.07 -8.07
CA GLU A 99 8.71 10.17 -9.18
C GLU A 99 7.58 9.16 -9.40
N LEU A 100 7.04 8.55 -8.33
CA LEU A 100 5.93 7.58 -8.41
C LEU A 100 4.66 8.21 -8.99
N ILE A 101 4.29 9.41 -8.50
CA ILE A 101 3.14 10.16 -9.02
C ILE A 101 3.36 10.55 -10.47
N ALA A 102 4.55 11.03 -10.82
CA ALA A 102 4.90 11.41 -12.19
C ALA A 102 4.81 10.21 -13.14
N LEU A 103 5.31 9.04 -12.73
CA LEU A 103 5.20 7.83 -13.53
C LEU A 103 3.73 7.45 -13.77
N ALA A 104 2.87 7.58 -12.76
CA ALA A 104 1.45 7.32 -12.93
C ALA A 104 0.77 8.33 -13.90
N ILE A 105 1.15 9.61 -13.86
CA ILE A 105 0.68 10.63 -14.81
C ILE A 105 1.09 10.23 -16.24
N GLU A 106 2.35 9.88 -16.45
CA GLU A 106 2.87 9.49 -17.76
C GLU A 106 2.16 8.25 -18.31
N LEU A 107 1.93 7.23 -17.47
CA LEU A 107 1.15 6.04 -17.85
C LEU A 107 -0.28 6.40 -18.26
N LYS A 108 -0.94 7.31 -17.54
CA LYS A 108 -2.28 7.80 -17.89
C LYS A 108 -2.28 8.47 -19.27
N GLU A 109 -1.25 9.26 -19.58
CA GLU A 109 -1.09 9.93 -20.87
C GLU A 109 -0.78 8.95 -22.01
N GLU A 110 -0.14 7.82 -21.70
CA GLU A 110 0.08 6.69 -22.62
C GLU A 110 -1.18 5.83 -22.85
N GLY A 111 -2.30 6.14 -22.19
CA GLY A 111 -3.59 5.45 -22.34
C GLY A 111 -3.79 4.26 -21.38
N TYR A 112 -3.00 4.17 -20.32
CA TYR A 112 -3.27 3.24 -19.22
C TYR A 112 -4.34 3.81 -18.28
N GLU A 113 -4.94 2.92 -17.50
CA GLU A 113 -5.72 3.23 -16.30
C GLU A 113 -4.85 2.91 -15.07
N PRO A 114 -3.95 3.82 -14.65
CA PRO A 114 -3.01 3.56 -13.57
C PRO A 114 -3.66 3.70 -12.19
N VAL A 115 -3.26 2.81 -11.28
CA VAL A 115 -3.60 2.87 -9.86
C VAL A 115 -2.31 2.89 -9.04
N ILE A 116 -2.16 3.82 -8.10
CA ILE A 116 -1.01 3.83 -7.18
C ILE A 116 -1.31 2.97 -5.96
N ALA A 117 -0.47 1.99 -5.67
CA ALA A 117 -0.59 1.13 -4.50
C ALA A 117 0.23 1.69 -3.34
N THR A 118 -0.42 2.41 -2.42
CA THR A 118 0.25 3.11 -1.31
C THR A 118 -0.69 3.27 -0.11
N ASP A 119 -0.12 3.24 1.10
CA ASP A 119 -0.82 3.60 2.34
C ASP A 119 -0.53 5.05 2.78
N ASP A 120 0.27 5.83 2.03
CA ASP A 120 0.61 7.21 2.38
C ASP A 120 -0.49 8.20 1.96
N TYR A 121 -1.06 8.93 2.94
CA TYR A 121 -2.13 9.90 2.70
C TYR A 121 -1.69 11.09 1.83
N ALA A 122 -0.43 11.52 1.90
CA ALA A 122 0.07 12.61 1.08
C ALA A 122 0.13 12.21 -0.40
N ILE A 123 0.57 10.98 -0.69
CA ILE A 123 0.55 10.45 -2.07
C ILE A 123 -0.90 10.33 -2.57
N GLN A 124 -1.81 9.83 -1.73
CA GLN A 124 -3.24 9.70 -2.07
C GLN A 124 -3.89 11.05 -2.38
N ASN A 125 -3.59 12.09 -1.62
CA ASN A 125 -4.10 13.45 -1.83
C ASN A 125 -3.67 14.00 -3.19
N VAL A 126 -2.37 13.89 -3.51
CA VAL A 126 -1.85 14.40 -4.78
C VAL A 126 -2.33 13.55 -5.96
N ALA A 127 -2.43 12.23 -5.80
CA ALA A 127 -2.99 11.33 -6.80
C ALA A 127 -4.44 11.71 -7.15
N ALA A 128 -5.27 11.99 -6.13
CA ALA A 128 -6.64 12.43 -6.33
C ALA A 128 -6.73 13.76 -7.10
N GLU A 129 -5.85 14.73 -6.81
CA GLU A 129 -5.78 16.01 -7.52
C GLU A 129 -5.45 15.84 -9.01
N VAL A 130 -4.56 14.91 -9.36
CA VAL A 130 -4.21 14.61 -10.77
C VAL A 130 -5.18 13.60 -11.42
N GLY A 131 -6.23 13.19 -10.69
CA GLY A 131 -7.25 12.25 -11.13
C GLY A 131 -6.71 10.84 -11.39
N ILE A 132 -5.76 10.39 -10.59
CA ILE A 132 -5.21 9.04 -10.61
C ILE A 132 -5.78 8.26 -9.43
N ASP A 133 -6.27 7.07 -9.70
CA ASP A 133 -6.81 6.20 -8.66
C ASP A 133 -5.68 5.65 -7.77
N PHE A 134 -6.01 5.33 -6.53
CA PHE A 134 -5.09 4.69 -5.61
C PHE A 134 -5.78 3.53 -4.89
N THR A 135 -4.99 2.54 -4.51
CA THR A 135 -5.44 1.42 -3.68
C THR A 135 -4.63 1.40 -2.39
N PRO A 136 -5.27 1.47 -1.21
CA PRO A 136 -4.58 1.22 0.02
C PRO A 136 -4.11 -0.24 0.07
N LEU A 137 -2.95 -0.46 0.69
CA LEU A 137 -2.36 -1.79 0.87
C LEU A 137 -2.98 -2.50 2.08
N SER A 138 -3.57 -1.73 3.01
CA SER A 138 -4.37 -2.26 4.12
C SER A 138 -5.52 -3.19 3.65
N THR A 139 -6.11 -2.93 2.48
CA THR A 139 -7.12 -3.80 1.84
C THR A 139 -6.56 -5.10 1.25
N LEU A 140 -5.26 -5.20 1.04
CA LEU A 140 -4.59 -6.35 0.42
C LEU A 140 -4.01 -7.33 1.46
N GLY A 141 -3.90 -6.96 2.74
CA GLY A 141 -3.06 -7.74 3.66
C GLY A 141 -3.19 -7.55 5.17
N ILE A 142 -4.14 -6.78 5.73
CA ILE A 142 -4.35 -6.88 7.19
C ILE A 142 -5.26 -8.08 7.46
N ARG A 143 -4.66 -9.25 7.69
CA ARG A 143 -5.41 -10.36 8.30
C ARG A 143 -5.44 -10.37 9.81
N GLU A 144 -4.70 -9.55 10.54
CA GLU A 144 -4.88 -9.48 12.00
C GLU A 144 -4.65 -8.06 12.55
N GLU A 145 -5.75 -7.36 12.88
CA GLU A 145 -5.75 -6.52 14.08
C GLU A 145 -5.28 -7.40 15.25
N LEU A 146 -3.99 -7.33 15.60
CA LEU A 146 -3.43 -8.09 16.71
C LEU A 146 -4.07 -7.56 18.00
N LYS A 147 -5.11 -8.26 18.47
CA LYS A 147 -5.67 -8.01 19.79
C LYS A 147 -4.66 -8.52 20.82
N TRP A 148 -4.09 -7.59 21.58
CA TRP A 148 -3.18 -7.91 22.67
C TRP A 148 -3.99 -8.28 23.91
N VAL A 149 -3.59 -9.36 24.58
CA VAL A 149 -4.12 -9.69 25.91
C VAL A 149 -3.00 -9.60 26.93
N VAL A 150 -3.33 -9.00 28.07
CA VAL A 150 -2.46 -8.99 29.24
C VAL A 150 -2.76 -10.27 30.03
N TYR A 151 -1.75 -11.00 30.47
CA TYR A 151 -1.94 -12.22 31.25
C TYR A 151 -0.92 -12.34 32.38
N CYS A 152 -1.31 -13.02 33.45
CA CYS A 152 -0.41 -13.37 34.53
C CYS A 152 0.30 -14.70 34.23
N PRO A 153 1.65 -14.78 34.24
CA PRO A 153 2.36 -16.03 33.99
C PRO A 153 2.25 -17.06 35.13
N ALA A 154 1.89 -16.64 36.34
CA ALA A 154 1.76 -17.53 37.50
C ALA A 154 0.36 -18.16 37.63
N CYS A 155 -0.71 -17.35 37.64
CA CYS A 155 -2.10 -17.83 37.79
C CYS A 155 -2.89 -17.95 36.47
N PHE A 156 -2.26 -17.64 35.33
CA PHE A 156 -2.81 -17.75 33.97
C PHE A 156 -4.08 -16.93 33.67
N ARG A 157 -4.50 -16.04 34.58
CA ARG A 157 -5.61 -15.12 34.34
C ARG A 157 -5.27 -14.12 33.23
N ARG A 158 -6.31 -13.77 32.47
CA ARG A 158 -6.26 -12.80 31.38
C ARG A 158 -6.95 -11.52 31.83
N TYR A 159 -6.39 -10.40 31.42
CA TYR A 159 -6.84 -9.06 31.72
C TYR A 159 -6.97 -8.28 30.41
N PRO A 160 -7.88 -7.30 30.36
CA PRO A 160 -8.01 -6.44 29.19
C PRO A 160 -6.76 -5.56 29.03
N ALA A 161 -6.52 -5.06 27.82
CA ALA A 161 -5.26 -4.39 27.45
C ALA A 161 -5.03 -3.05 28.17
N ASP A 162 -6.09 -2.47 28.71
CA ASP A 162 -6.19 -1.17 29.38
C ASP A 162 -5.99 -1.21 30.90
N ILE A 163 -5.67 -2.39 31.48
CA ILE A 163 -5.35 -2.50 32.91
C ILE A 163 -4.18 -1.57 33.27
N LYS A 164 -4.37 -0.75 34.32
CA LYS A 164 -3.36 0.23 34.78
C LYS A 164 -2.33 -0.42 35.69
N GLU A 165 -2.70 -1.50 36.35
CA GLU A 165 -1.87 -2.25 37.27
C GLU A 165 -0.85 -3.10 36.49
N ARG A 166 0.42 -3.00 36.88
CA ARG A 166 1.51 -3.80 36.26
C ARG A 166 1.64 -5.19 36.87
N GLU A 167 0.96 -5.43 37.99
CA GLU A 167 1.01 -6.65 38.79
C GLU A 167 -0.36 -7.31 38.83
N CYS A 168 -0.37 -8.63 38.91
CA CYS A 168 -1.60 -9.40 38.98
C CYS A 168 -2.34 -9.11 40.30
N PRO A 169 -3.60 -8.61 40.26
CA PRO A 169 -4.36 -8.29 41.47
C PRO A 169 -4.69 -9.52 42.34
N ILE A 170 -4.46 -10.73 41.84
CA ILE A 170 -4.75 -11.99 42.54
C ILE A 170 -3.51 -12.60 43.20
N CYS A 171 -2.34 -12.50 42.57
CA CYS A 171 -1.13 -13.20 43.05
C CYS A 171 0.13 -12.34 43.07
N GLY A 172 0.03 -11.03 42.79
CA GLY A 172 1.15 -10.08 42.83
C GLY A 172 2.21 -10.26 41.74
N THR A 173 2.08 -11.26 40.86
CA THR A 173 3.09 -11.50 39.82
C THR A 173 3.01 -10.45 38.71
N PRO A 174 4.14 -9.93 38.19
CA PRO A 174 4.15 -8.99 37.07
C PRO A 174 3.45 -9.55 35.82
N LEU A 175 2.57 -8.73 35.23
CA LEU A 175 1.79 -9.11 34.06
C LEU A 175 2.63 -9.07 32.78
N LYS A 176 2.32 -9.95 31.83
CA LYS A 176 2.95 -10.03 30.50
C LYS A 176 1.91 -9.85 29.40
N ARG A 177 2.34 -9.44 28.20
CA ARG A 177 1.47 -9.27 27.03
C ARG A 177 1.74 -10.35 25.99
N LYS A 178 0.71 -10.82 25.30
CA LYS A 178 0.83 -11.67 24.11
C LYS A 178 -0.21 -11.31 23.05
N PRO A 179 0.11 -11.45 21.75
CA PRO A 179 -0.87 -11.31 20.69
C PRO A 179 -1.84 -12.50 20.70
N ILE A 180 -3.14 -12.24 20.53
CA ILE A 180 -4.15 -13.29 20.33
C ILE A 180 -4.42 -13.41 18.83
N LYS A 181 -4.29 -14.63 18.30
CA LYS A 181 -4.72 -14.95 16.92
C LYS A 181 -6.25 -15.07 16.86
N LYS A 182 -6.89 -14.53 15.82
CA LYS A 182 -8.35 -14.60 15.64
C LYS A 182 -8.75 -16.07 15.45
N GLY A 183 -9.37 -16.66 16.47
CA GLY A 183 -9.77 -18.09 16.48
C GLY A 183 -9.78 -18.75 17.86
N ALA A 184 -9.13 -18.16 18.87
CA ALA A 184 -9.28 -18.60 20.26
C ALA A 184 -10.57 -18.02 20.85
N ARG A 185 -11.68 -18.76 20.68
CA ARG A 185 -12.99 -18.63 21.36
C ARG A 185 -12.97 -17.62 22.52
N GLU A 186 -13.75 -16.54 22.41
CA GLU A 186 -14.21 -15.76 23.56
C GLU A 186 -15.03 -16.70 24.45
N LEU A 187 -14.37 -17.36 25.40
CA LEU A 187 -15.05 -18.01 26.50
C LEU A 187 -15.29 -16.94 27.54
N GLY A 188 -16.49 -16.37 27.44
CA GLY A 188 -17.06 -15.41 28.36
C GLY A 188 -17.00 -15.88 29.81
N GLY A 189 -17.08 -14.88 30.68
CA GLY A 189 -17.01 -15.04 32.11
C GLY A 189 -18.07 -15.99 32.66
N ARG A 190 -17.67 -16.61 33.76
CA ARG A 190 -18.49 -16.81 34.95
C ARG A 190 -17.63 -16.46 36.15
#